data_AF-A0A7S0FGK1-F1
#
_entry.id   AF-A0A7S0FGK1-F1
#
_cell.length_a   1.000
_cell.length_b   1.000
_cell.length_c   1.000
_cell.angle_alpha   90.00
_cell.angle_beta   90.00
_cell.angle_gamma   90.00
#
_symmetry.space_group_name_H-M   'P 1'
#
loop_
_entity.id
_entity.type
_entity.pdbx_description
1 polymer ?
#
loop_
_entity_poly.entity_id
_entity_poly.type
_entity_poly.pdbx_seq_one_letter_code
_entity_poly.pdbx_strand_id
1 'polypeptide(L)'
;AAGHSHAAAVTDDGELFMWGSSVFLEPQLYPNLLHTQVVDIACGQDYTMALSKEGEVYTFGKGKTGVLGLASLKKANQPTLVEGLKGKNVAEMSAGWKHCMALVEEDGDSSSGDEKSKGTQ
;
A
#
# COMPACT_ATOMS: atom_id res chain seq x y z
N ALA A 1 0.12 4.15 11.49
CA ALA A 1 1.15 3.09 11.47
C ALA A 1 2.47 3.61 12.08
N ALA A 2 3.26 2.74 12.69
CA ALA A 2 4.56 3.10 13.24
C ALA A 2 5.63 2.10 12.80
N GLY A 3 6.76 2.63 12.35
CA GLY A 3 7.94 1.88 11.95
C GLY A 3 9.06 1.99 12.98
N HIS A 4 10.28 1.64 12.58
CA HIS A 4 11.43 1.76 13.48
C HIS A 4 11.87 3.21 13.69
N SER A 5 11.94 3.98 12.60
CA SER A 5 12.49 5.34 12.61
C SER A 5 11.46 6.42 12.35
N HIS A 6 10.19 6.08 12.11
CA HIS A 6 9.13 7.05 11.83
C HIS A 6 7.75 6.50 12.18
N ALA A 7 6.78 7.39 12.21
CA ALA A 7 5.37 7.08 12.30
C ALA A 7 4.59 7.88 11.26
N ALA A 8 3.42 7.38 10.92
CA ALA A 8 2.51 8.01 9.99
C ALA A 8 1.06 7.83 10.44
N ALA A 9 0.20 8.78 10.09
CA ALA A 9 -1.24 8.73 10.25
C ALA A 9 -1.92 9.18 8.96
N VAL A 10 -3.12 8.68 8.72
CA VAL A 10 -3.98 9.11 7.63
C VAL A 10 -5.29 9.64 8.22
N THR A 11 -5.81 10.73 7.68
CA THR A 11 -7.11 11.29 8.05
C THR A 11 -8.24 10.59 7.29
N ASP A 12 -9.48 10.81 7.72
CA ASP A 12 -10.69 10.39 6.99
C ASP A 12 -10.81 11.03 5.60
N ASP A 13 -10.31 12.25 5.43
CA ASP A 13 -10.20 12.94 4.14
C ASP A 13 -9.05 12.39 3.26
N GLY A 14 -8.25 11.45 3.77
CA GLY A 14 -7.18 10.79 3.04
C GLY A 14 -5.84 11.51 3.06
N GLU A 15 -5.67 12.50 3.93
CA GLU A 15 -4.41 13.24 4.08
C GLU A 15 -3.40 12.43 4.89
N LEU A 16 -2.18 12.31 4.36
CA LEU A 16 -1.09 11.59 5.02
C LEU A 16 -0.24 12.54 5.87
N PHE A 17 -0.08 12.22 7.14
CA PHE A 17 0.85 12.87 8.07
C PHE A 17 2.00 11.94 8.43
N MET A 18 3.21 12.49 8.60
CA MET A 18 4.40 11.74 9.03
C MET A 18 5.23 12.48 10.08
N TRP A 19 5.85 11.72 10.99
CA TRP A 19 6.78 12.22 12.03
C TRP A 19 7.77 11.14 12.48
N GLY A 20 8.63 11.46 13.45
CA GLY A 20 9.54 10.52 14.12
C GLY A 20 10.87 10.28 13.40
N SER A 21 10.94 10.52 12.09
CA SER A 21 12.21 10.60 11.37
C SER A 21 13.04 11.76 11.92
N SER A 22 14.37 11.70 11.80
CA SER A 22 15.31 12.76 12.21
C SER A 22 15.07 14.14 11.55
N VAL A 23 14.04 14.24 10.71
CA VAL A 23 13.63 15.39 9.92
C VAL A 23 12.30 15.99 10.41
N PHE A 24 11.44 15.20 11.07
CA PHE A 24 10.09 15.61 11.46
C PHE A 24 9.82 15.25 12.91
N LEU A 25 9.98 16.21 13.81
CA LEU A 25 9.75 16.03 15.25
C LEU A 25 8.26 16.03 15.61
N GLU A 26 7.43 16.60 14.74
CA GLU A 26 5.97 16.71 14.90
C GLU A 26 5.26 16.16 13.65
N PRO A 27 3.99 15.74 13.74
CA PRO A 27 3.19 15.35 12.58
C PRO A 27 3.15 16.46 11.54
N GLN A 28 3.63 16.16 10.33
CA GLN A 28 3.60 17.09 9.20
C GLN A 28 2.83 16.46 8.04
N LEU A 29 2.02 17.28 7.37
CA LEU A 29 1.34 16.89 6.14
C LEU A 29 2.38 16.51 5.08
N TYR A 30 2.20 15.36 4.45
CA TYR A 30 3.08 14.87 3.41
C TYR A 30 2.52 15.20 2.03
N PRO A 31 3.08 16.19 1.32
CA PRO A 31 2.41 16.81 0.17
C PRO A 31 2.35 15.91 -1.07
N ASN A 32 3.17 14.87 -1.14
CA ASN A 32 3.37 14.10 -2.38
C ASN A 32 2.25 13.09 -2.68
N LEU A 33 1.25 12.97 -1.79
CA LEU A 33 0.03 12.20 -1.99
C LEU A 33 -1.24 13.06 -1.85
N LEU A 34 -1.16 14.39 -1.92
CA LEU A 34 -2.32 15.27 -1.73
C LEU A 34 -3.46 15.05 -2.73
N HIS A 35 -3.16 14.48 -3.91
CA HIS A 35 -4.15 14.17 -4.93
C HIS A 35 -4.58 12.69 -4.93
N THR A 36 -4.20 11.94 -3.91
CA THR A 36 -4.48 10.52 -3.76
C THR A 36 -5.24 10.32 -2.46
N GLN A 37 -6.43 9.74 -2.50
CA GLN A 37 -7.20 9.45 -1.30
C GLN A 37 -6.60 8.21 -0.63
N VAL A 38 -5.70 8.42 0.33
CA VAL A 38 -5.07 7.32 1.09
C VAL A 38 -6.08 6.76 2.09
N VAL A 39 -6.23 5.44 2.12
CA VAL A 39 -7.17 4.75 3.01
C VAL A 39 -6.49 3.85 4.04
N ASP A 40 -5.26 3.41 3.75
CA ASP A 40 -4.48 2.61 4.70
C ASP A 40 -2.97 2.87 4.54
N ILE A 41 -2.22 2.65 5.61
CA ILE A 41 -0.79 2.86 5.70
C ILE A 41 -0.09 1.76 6.50
N ALA A 42 1.08 1.36 6.03
CA ALA A 42 1.98 0.47 6.77
C ALA A 42 3.40 1.05 6.82
N CYS A 43 4.08 0.91 7.96
CA CYS A 43 5.43 1.41 8.15
C CYS A 43 6.38 0.28 8.51
N GLY A 44 7.44 0.11 7.73
CA GLY A 44 8.55 -0.80 8.04
C GLY A 44 9.69 -0.09 8.76
N GLN A 45 10.93 -0.57 8.60
CA GLN A 45 12.07 0.06 9.28
C GLN A 45 12.29 1.51 8.88
N ASP A 46 12.47 1.73 7.58
CA ASP A 46 12.78 3.05 7.01
C ASP A 46 11.97 3.30 5.73
N TYR A 47 10.81 2.65 5.60
CA TYR A 47 9.91 2.79 4.46
C TYR A 47 8.45 2.81 4.89
N THR A 48 7.62 3.37 4.02
CA THR A 48 6.18 3.47 4.17
C THR A 48 5.50 2.89 2.94
N MET A 49 4.36 2.25 3.17
CA MET A 49 3.40 1.85 2.15
C MET A 49 2.12 2.66 2.37
N ALA A 50 1.49 3.11 1.28
CA ALA A 50 0.21 3.78 1.28
C ALA A 50 -0.71 3.10 0.26
N LEU A 51 -1.93 2.79 0.68
CA LEU A 51 -2.99 2.24 -0.15
C LEU A 51 -3.96 3.36 -0.48
N SER A 52 -4.24 3.56 -1.76
CA SER A 52 -5.28 4.48 -2.19
C SER A 52 -6.64 3.80 -2.21
N LYS A 53 -7.70 4.60 -2.20
CA LYS A 53 -9.09 4.12 -2.34
C LYS A 53 -9.34 3.38 -3.65
N GLU A 54 -8.56 3.67 -4.68
CA GLU A 54 -8.59 3.01 -5.99
C GLU A 54 -7.85 1.67 -5.99
N GLY A 55 -7.33 1.21 -4.86
CA GLY A 55 -6.57 -0.04 -4.73
C GLY A 55 -5.11 0.08 -5.15
N GLU A 56 -4.62 1.29 -5.40
CA GLU A 56 -3.23 1.52 -5.80
C GLU A 56 -2.29 1.51 -4.60
N VAL A 57 -1.17 0.81 -4.72
CA VAL A 57 -0.14 0.73 -3.67
C VAL A 57 1.05 1.59 -4.03
N TYR A 58 1.39 2.51 -3.13
CA TYR A 58 2.55 3.38 -3.22
C TYR A 58 3.57 3.01 -2.15
N THR A 59 4.86 2.96 -2.51
CA THR A 59 5.94 2.75 -1.55
C THR A 59 7.01 3.83 -1.65
N PHE A 60 7.58 4.21 -0.52
CA PHE A 60 8.62 5.23 -0.42
C PHE A 60 9.43 5.12 0.87
N GLY A 61 10.60 5.75 0.91
CA GLY A 61 11.53 5.77 2.04
C GLY A 61 12.95 5.32 1.68
N LYS A 62 13.77 5.10 2.71
CA LYS A 62 15.20 4.75 2.61
C LYS A 62 15.44 3.23 2.50
N GLY A 63 14.38 2.42 2.39
CA GLY A 63 14.47 0.96 2.28
C GLY A 63 15.40 0.50 1.15
N LYS A 64 16.19 -0.56 1.39
CA LYS A 64 16.96 -1.22 0.34
C LYS A 64 15.99 -1.91 -0.64
N THR A 65 15.76 -1.24 -1.76
CA THR A 65 15.44 -1.72 -3.13
C THR A 65 14.49 -2.91 -3.32
N GLY A 66 14.67 -4.04 -2.65
CA GLY A 66 13.81 -5.23 -2.79
C GLY A 66 12.45 -5.10 -2.08
N VAL A 67 12.39 -4.41 -0.95
CA VAL A 67 11.17 -4.32 -0.12
C VAL A 67 10.13 -3.35 -0.68
N LEU A 68 10.52 -2.49 -1.63
CA LEU A 68 9.61 -1.49 -2.19
C LEU A 68 8.77 -2.05 -3.35
N GLY A 69 9.13 -3.21 -3.93
CA GLY A 69 8.42 -3.78 -5.07
C GLY A 69 8.57 -3.00 -6.39
N LEU A 70 9.47 -2.01 -6.45
CA LEU A 70 9.57 -1.05 -7.57
C LEU A 70 10.43 -1.52 -8.75
N ALA A 71 10.80 -2.81 -8.80
CA ALA A 71 11.71 -3.38 -9.81
C ALA A 71 13.01 -2.56 -10.06
N SER A 72 13.40 -1.70 -9.10
CA SER A 72 14.46 -0.70 -9.26
C SER A 72 15.32 -0.60 -8.00
N LEU A 73 16.63 -0.43 -8.20
CA LEU A 73 17.61 -0.30 -7.12
C LEU A 73 17.75 1.13 -6.58
N LYS A 74 16.89 2.07 -6.98
CA LYS A 74 16.97 3.47 -6.55
C LYS A 74 16.07 3.71 -5.33
N LYS A 75 16.54 4.55 -4.40
CA LYS A 75 15.74 5.02 -3.26
C LYS A 75 14.52 5.77 -3.78
N ALA A 76 13.32 5.36 -3.37
CA ALA A 76 12.10 6.10 -3.63
C ALA A 76 11.91 7.14 -2.51
N ASN A 77 12.57 8.29 -2.62
CA ASN A 77 12.35 9.40 -1.67
C ASN A 77 10.95 10.04 -1.82
N GLN A 78 10.21 9.60 -2.83
CA GLN A 78 8.88 10.06 -3.22
C GLN A 78 7.97 8.84 -3.35
N PRO A 79 6.67 8.97 -3.02
CA PRO A 79 5.66 7.94 -3.29
C PRO A 79 5.78 7.45 -4.72
N THR A 80 6.01 6.16 -4.89
CA THR A 80 6.14 5.54 -6.20
C THR A 80 5.16 4.38 -6.28
N LEU A 81 4.38 4.33 -7.36
CA LEU A 81 3.44 3.26 -7.62
C LEU A 81 4.16 1.92 -7.76
N VAL A 82 3.63 0.89 -7.10
CA VAL A 82 4.10 -0.49 -7.26
C VAL A 82 3.45 -1.08 -8.50
N GLU A 83 4.08 -0.89 -9.65
CA GLU A 83 3.56 -1.32 -10.96
C GLU A 83 3.18 -2.80 -11.02
N GLY A 84 3.86 -3.67 -10.25
CA GLY A 84 3.54 -5.10 -10.17
C GLY A 84 2.17 -5.43 -9.55
N LEU A 85 1.57 -4.48 -8.82
CA LEU A 85 0.23 -4.58 -8.23
C LEU A 85 -0.80 -3.73 -8.97
N LYS A 86 -0.42 -3.06 -10.05
CA LYS A 86 -1.34 -2.20 -10.80
C LYS A 86 -2.49 -3.03 -11.39
N GLY A 87 -3.72 -2.55 -11.17
CA GLY A 87 -4.93 -3.25 -11.60
C GLY A 87 -5.29 -4.48 -10.75
N LYS A 88 -4.64 -4.67 -9.60
CA LYS A 88 -5.05 -5.61 -8.56
C LYS A 88 -5.83 -4.87 -7.49
N ASN A 89 -6.90 -5.47 -6.99
CA ASN A 89 -7.67 -4.91 -5.89
C ASN A 89 -6.96 -5.25 -4.56
N VAL A 90 -6.11 -4.35 -4.07
CA VAL A 90 -5.42 -4.54 -2.79
C VAL A 90 -6.33 -4.10 -1.66
N ALA A 91 -6.63 -5.01 -0.74
CA ALA A 91 -7.52 -4.76 0.40
C ALA A 91 -6.78 -4.38 1.68
N GLU A 92 -5.62 -5.00 1.93
CA GLU A 92 -4.85 -4.78 3.16
C GLU A 92 -3.35 -4.80 2.89
N MET A 93 -2.58 -4.10 3.74
CA MET A 93 -1.12 -4.09 3.69
C MET A 93 -0.53 -4.36 5.07
N SER A 94 0.63 -5.02 5.09
CA SER A 94 1.43 -5.19 6.30
C SER A 94 2.90 -5.00 6.03
N ALA A 95 3.60 -4.35 6.97
CA ALA A 95 5.02 -4.08 6.88
C ALA A 95 5.73 -4.62 8.13
N GLY A 96 6.74 -5.45 7.90
CA GLY A 96 7.74 -5.84 8.89
C GLY A 96 9.00 -4.99 8.76
N TRP A 97 10.08 -5.43 9.44
CA TRP A 97 11.35 -4.71 9.42
C TRP A 97 11.88 -4.51 7.99
N LYS A 98 12.06 -5.61 7.26
CA LYS A 98 12.65 -5.65 5.91
C LYS A 98 11.82 -6.49 4.94
N HIS A 99 10.53 -6.62 5.18
CA HIS A 99 9.60 -7.35 4.34
C HIS A 99 8.22 -6.72 4.44
N CYS A 100 7.41 -6.86 3.39
CA CYS A 100 6.03 -6.42 3.38
C CYS A 100 5.17 -7.46 2.68
N MET A 101 3.86 -7.35 2.90
CA MET A 101 2.84 -8.15 2.25
C MET A 101 1.67 -7.23 1.87
N ALA A 102 0.99 -7.60 0.79
CA ALA A 102 -0.27 -6.98 0.37
C ALA A 102 -1.27 -8.10 0.10
N LEU A 103 -2.48 -7.98 0.64
CA LEU A 103 -3.58 -8.89 0.37
C LEU A 103 -4.32 -8.37 -0.87
N VAL A 104 -4.35 -9.20 -1.92
CA VAL A 104 -5.13 -8.92 -3.13
C VAL A 104 -6.41 -9.72 -3.05
N GLU A 105 -7.55 -9.05 -3.19
CA GLU A 105 -8.82 -9.71 -3.40
C GLU A 105 -8.97 -10.03 -4.88
N GLU A 106 -9.38 -11.27 -5.18
CA GLU A 106 -9.85 -11.61 -6.52
C GLU A 106 -11.31 -11.21 -6.61
N ASP A 107 -11.68 -10.52 -7.70
CA ASP A 107 -13.09 -10.37 -8.06
C ASP A 107 -13.68 -11.77 -8.13
N GLY A 108 -14.60 -12.08 -7.22
CA GLY A 108 -15.24 -13.40 -7.17
C GLY A 108 -15.83 -13.69 -8.55
N ASP A 109 -15.25 -14.65 -9.26
CA ASP A 109 -15.79 -15.13 -10.52
C ASP A 109 -17.17 -15.71 -10.24
N SER A 110 -18.21 -14.90 -10.44
CA SER A 110 -19.61 -15.30 -10.38
C SER A 110 -19.98 -16.11 -11.63
N SER A 111 -19.19 -17.15 -11.93
CA SER A 111 -19.48 -18.15 -12.96
C SER A 111 -19.85 -19.49 -12.31
N SER A 112 -20.77 -19.48 -11.34
CA SER A 112 -21.52 -20.70 -11.01
C SER A 112 -22.47 -21.00 -12.17
N GLY A 113 -21.97 -21.76 -13.15
CA GLY A 113 -22.76 -22.27 -14.27
C GLY A 113 -23.89 -23.16 -13.77
N ASP A 114 -25.10 -22.60 -13.75
CA ASP A 114 -26.34 -23.37 -13.79
C ASP A 114 -26.43 -24.06 -15.15
N GLU A 115 -26.04 -25.35 -15.24
CA GLU A 115 -26.51 -26.21 -16.33
C GLU A 115 -27.42 -27.32 -15.83
N LYS A 116 -28.69 -27.14 -16.24
CA LYS A 116 -29.88 -27.93 -15.95
C LYS A 116 -29.68 -29.44 -16.06
N SER A 117 -30.22 -30.12 -15.05
CA SER A 117 -30.77 -31.47 -15.07
C SER A 117 -31.27 -31.94 -16.46
N LYS A 118 -30.68 -33.01 -16.98
CA LYS A 118 -31.33 -33.90 -17.94
C LYS A 118 -31.69 -35.20 -17.22
N GLY A 119 -33.00 -35.43 -17.08
CA GLY A 119 -33.58 -36.68 -16.61
C GLY A 119 -33.14 -37.85 -17.50
N THR A 120 -32.84 -38.98 -16.86
CA THR A 120 -32.65 -40.25 -17.55
C THR A 120 -33.96 -41.03 -17.46
N GLN A 121 -34.34 -41.63 -18.59
CA GLN A 121 -35.55 -42.42 -18.82
C GLN A 121 -35.65 -43.66 -17.94
#